data_AF-A0A0V0IDQ6-F1
#
_entry.id   AF-A0A0V0IDQ6-F1
#
_cell.length_a   1.000
_cell.length_b   1.000
_cell.length_c   1.000
_cell.angle_alpha   90.00
_cell.angle_beta   90.00
_cell.angle_gamma   90.00
#
_symmetry.space_group_name_H-M   'P 1'
#
loop_
_entity.id
_entity.type
_entity.pdbx_description
1 polymer ?
#
loop_
_entity_poly.entity_id
_entity_poly.type
_entity_poly.pdbx_seq_one_letter_code
_entity_poly.pdbx_strand_id
1 'polypeptide(L)'
;MLDLSDSEEARLLELRKISQDRDRAWQSELEAIQKQHELDSAALSSAMNEIQKLKLQLDRVADCEAAQAHHAESAYVEIQSLRIELTKTLTLVDKLRNQLNDSKESEACSFEEVSKAQMQLEVAKMTEDTLRSEGLKAMEACRTLSLELEKSKDRVASLEELVSKLQSGLVDSSESSVAAEGNSLNVEADKLNIELSTIQVEVSQLRAALEDSERKYQEEYIQNTLQTRSAYELVERTKSESLQREAEWEAILNEAKSEVEELKEKLMNIEAQLVDISDVNKGLSLHVEQMQSADKEFELAAQLKKSESVLGDLRANLFDKETELLSLMEENEQLKLEISKRESESTKINDEALALVEEAKTAEREALIKLGDLTEEADKSSRKVTRVTEELNAAQAANSEIETELRRLKVQCDQWRKAAEAAASILSTGNNGKYVERTGSLDYHTIGGKLGSPLLDDLDDDSPKKKNNNMLKKLSFLLKKGQ
;
A
#
# COMPACT_ATOMS: atom_id res chain seq x y z
N MET A 1 -38.27 2.62 84.75
CA MET A 1 -39.28 2.57 83.67
C MET A 1 -39.17 3.78 82.75
N LEU A 2 -38.86 5.00 83.21
CA LEU A 2 -38.60 6.15 82.32
C LEU A 2 -37.25 6.06 81.56
N ASP A 3 -36.15 5.69 82.23
CA ASP A 3 -34.81 5.72 81.60
C ASP A 3 -34.59 4.72 80.44
N LEU A 4 -35.40 3.65 80.37
CA LEU A 4 -35.36 2.70 79.25
C LEU A 4 -36.03 3.29 77.98
N SER A 5 -37.06 4.13 78.15
CA SER A 5 -37.78 4.76 77.04
C SER A 5 -36.93 5.84 76.37
N ASP A 6 -36.19 6.63 77.15
CA ASP A 6 -35.34 7.70 76.62
C ASP A 6 -34.11 7.14 75.87
N SER A 7 -33.55 6.02 76.36
CA SER A 7 -32.47 5.31 75.66
C SER A 7 -32.93 4.64 74.36
N GLU A 8 -34.17 4.16 74.31
CA GLU A 8 -34.76 3.55 73.11
C GLU A 8 -35.10 4.61 72.06
N GLU A 9 -35.65 5.76 72.47
CA GLU A 9 -35.90 6.93 71.62
C GLU A 9 -34.59 7.47 70.99
N ALA A 10 -33.51 7.56 71.78
CA ALA A 10 -32.19 7.96 71.29
C ALA A 10 -31.62 7.00 70.23
N ARG A 11 -31.77 5.68 70.44
CA ARG A 11 -31.35 4.66 69.47
C ARG A 11 -32.16 4.73 68.17
N LEU A 12 -33.47 4.99 68.24
CA LEU A 12 -34.32 5.17 67.07
C LEU A 12 -33.94 6.42 66.27
N LEU A 13 -33.59 7.52 66.95
CA LEU A 13 -33.07 8.72 66.29
C LEU A 13 -31.73 8.46 65.59
N GLU A 14 -30.83 7.71 66.22
CA GLU A 14 -29.55 7.33 65.63
C GLU A 14 -29.74 6.41 64.41
N LEU A 15 -30.63 5.41 64.48
CA LEU A 15 -30.99 4.57 63.34
C LEU A 15 -31.59 5.37 62.18
N ARG A 16 -32.48 6.34 62.48
CA ARG A 16 -33.02 7.25 61.46
C ARG A 16 -31.92 8.08 60.81
N LYS A 17 -30.98 8.58 61.61
CA LYS A 17 -29.84 9.36 61.10
C LYS A 17 -28.93 8.49 60.21
N ILE A 18 -28.60 7.28 60.63
CA ILE A 18 -27.81 6.33 59.83
C ILE A 18 -28.54 5.99 58.52
N SER A 19 -29.86 5.78 58.54
CA SER A 19 -30.65 5.55 57.33
C SER A 19 -30.56 6.74 56.38
N GLN A 20 -30.77 7.96 56.88
CA GLN A 20 -30.70 9.19 56.08
C GLN A 20 -29.30 9.44 55.50
N ASP A 21 -28.25 9.16 56.27
CA ASP A 21 -26.87 9.30 55.81
C ASP A 21 -26.54 8.26 54.73
N ARG A 22 -27.05 7.02 54.85
CA ARG A 22 -26.93 5.99 53.80
C ARG A 22 -27.70 6.37 52.53
N ASP A 23 -28.92 6.87 52.65
CA ASP A 23 -29.71 7.33 51.51
C ASP A 23 -29.00 8.48 50.77
N ARG A 24 -28.41 9.42 51.52
CA ARG A 24 -27.63 10.52 50.95
C ARG A 24 -26.34 10.03 50.27
N ALA A 25 -25.66 9.05 50.85
CA ALA A 25 -24.48 8.43 50.24
C ALA A 25 -24.84 7.73 48.93
N TRP A 26 -25.91 6.94 48.91
CA TRP A 26 -26.40 6.28 47.69
C TRP A 26 -26.85 7.26 46.62
N GLN A 27 -27.52 8.35 47.00
CA GLN A 27 -27.84 9.43 46.04
C GLN A 27 -26.58 10.05 45.45
N SER A 28 -25.56 10.32 46.27
CA SER A 28 -24.28 10.86 45.81
C SER A 28 -23.54 9.89 44.88
N GLU A 29 -23.55 8.59 45.19
CA GLU A 29 -22.99 7.53 44.33
C GLU A 29 -23.75 7.42 43.00
N LEU A 30 -25.09 7.47 43.03
CA LEU A 30 -25.92 7.45 41.83
C LEU A 30 -25.63 8.66 40.92
N GLU A 31 -25.54 9.85 41.50
CA GLU A 31 -25.16 11.07 40.78
C GLU A 31 -23.75 10.98 40.19
N ALA A 32 -22.79 10.40 40.92
CA ALA A 32 -21.44 10.19 40.42
C ALA A 32 -21.41 9.23 39.22
N ILE A 33 -22.17 8.13 39.28
CA ILE A 33 -22.30 7.17 38.18
C ILE A 33 -22.98 7.82 36.96
N GLN A 34 -24.03 8.62 37.17
CA GLN A 34 -24.70 9.33 36.08
C GLN A 34 -23.75 10.31 35.37
N LYS A 35 -22.98 11.10 36.14
CA LYS A 35 -21.97 12.00 35.57
C LYS A 35 -20.89 11.23 34.81
N GLN A 36 -20.43 10.11 35.34
CA GLN A 36 -19.45 9.26 34.65
C GLN A 36 -20.02 8.73 33.33
N HIS A 37 -21.24 8.23 33.33
CA HIS A 37 -21.91 7.75 32.12
C HIS A 37 -22.09 8.86 31.07
N GLU A 38 -22.43 10.08 31.48
CA GLU A 38 -22.50 11.23 30.58
C GLU A 38 -21.15 11.55 29.94
N LEU A 39 -20.06 11.53 30.74
CA LEU A 39 -18.71 11.73 30.25
C LEU A 39 -18.28 10.62 29.29
N ASP A 40 -18.53 9.36 29.62
CA ASP A 40 -18.20 8.20 28.79
C ASP A 40 -18.99 8.22 27.47
N SER A 41 -20.27 8.59 27.52
CA SER A 41 -21.11 8.74 26.32
C SER A 41 -20.61 9.86 25.42
N ALA A 42 -20.16 10.99 25.99
CA ALA A 42 -19.58 12.09 25.22
C ALA A 42 -18.23 11.70 24.60
N ALA A 43 -17.38 10.99 25.35
CA ALA A 43 -16.10 10.48 24.87
C ALA A 43 -16.29 9.48 23.73
N LEU A 44 -17.26 8.55 23.86
CA LEU A 44 -17.59 7.58 22.82
C LEU A 44 -18.09 8.27 21.53
N SER A 45 -18.98 9.25 21.66
CA SER A 45 -19.46 10.04 20.52
C SER A 45 -18.30 10.78 19.81
N SER A 46 -17.40 11.39 20.59
CA SER A 46 -16.19 12.04 20.06
C SER A 46 -15.28 11.05 19.31
N ALA A 47 -15.04 9.87 19.90
CA ALA A 47 -14.23 8.82 19.27
C ALA A 47 -14.87 8.29 17.98
N MET A 48 -16.19 8.08 17.96
CA MET A 48 -16.92 7.67 16.75
C MET A 48 -16.80 8.70 15.63
N ASN A 49 -16.91 9.99 15.95
CA ASN A 49 -16.75 11.07 14.97
C ASN A 49 -15.33 11.12 14.40
N GLU A 50 -14.30 10.94 15.24
CA GLU A 50 -12.91 10.92 14.76
C GLU A 50 -12.65 9.66 13.92
N ILE A 51 -13.18 8.49 14.28
CA ILE A 51 -13.09 7.26 13.46
C ILE A 51 -13.72 7.48 12.08
N GLN A 52 -14.90 8.11 12.01
CA GLN A 52 -15.55 8.41 10.72
C GLN A 52 -14.71 9.37 9.86
N LYS A 53 -14.11 10.38 10.48
CA LYS A 53 -13.23 11.33 9.81
C LYS A 53 -11.95 10.68 9.29
N LEU A 54 -11.31 9.82 10.10
CA LEU A 54 -10.13 9.06 9.70
C LEU A 54 -10.46 8.09 8.56
N LYS A 55 -11.64 7.44 8.61
CA LYS A 55 -12.11 6.59 7.52
C LYS A 55 -12.24 7.36 6.21
N LEU A 56 -12.86 8.55 6.24
CA LEU A 56 -12.98 9.40 5.05
C LEU A 56 -11.61 9.86 4.52
N GLN A 57 -10.65 10.13 5.41
CA GLN A 57 -9.29 10.46 5.00
C GLN A 57 -8.59 9.27 4.35
N LEU A 58 -8.75 8.05 4.90
CA LEU A 58 -8.18 6.84 4.34
C LEU A 58 -8.75 6.54 2.94
N ASP A 59 -10.07 6.67 2.76
CA ASP A 59 -10.72 6.48 1.46
C ASP A 59 -10.15 7.46 0.41
N ARG A 60 -9.97 8.74 0.77
CA ARG A 60 -9.36 9.74 -0.12
C ARG A 60 -7.90 9.44 -0.46
N VAL A 61 -7.14 8.91 0.49
CA VAL A 61 -5.74 8.51 0.25
C VAL A 61 -5.72 7.32 -0.72
N ALA A 62 -6.57 6.32 -0.52
CA ALA A 62 -6.69 5.18 -1.42
C ALA A 62 -7.08 5.61 -2.85
N ASP A 63 -8.02 6.54 -3.00
CA ASP A 63 -8.41 7.10 -4.31
C ASP A 63 -7.23 7.84 -4.99
N CYS A 64 -6.48 8.63 -4.24
CA CYS A 64 -5.28 9.31 -4.74
C CYS A 64 -4.18 8.33 -5.15
N GLU A 65 -3.94 7.29 -4.35
CA GLU A 65 -2.96 6.24 -4.65
C GLU A 65 -3.36 5.45 -5.91
N ALA A 66 -4.65 5.12 -6.07
CA ALA A 66 -5.15 4.48 -7.28
C ALA A 66 -4.98 5.35 -8.52
N ALA A 67 -5.29 6.66 -8.42
CA ALA A 67 -5.08 7.60 -9.52
C ALA A 67 -3.59 7.74 -9.88
N GLN A 68 -2.71 7.76 -8.88
CA GLN A 68 -1.27 7.80 -9.08
C GLN A 68 -0.74 6.52 -9.75
N ALA A 69 -1.22 5.34 -9.32
CA ALA A 69 -0.88 4.07 -9.94
C ALA A 69 -1.29 4.03 -11.42
N HIS A 70 -2.51 4.43 -11.75
CA HIS A 70 -2.96 4.52 -13.15
C HIS A 70 -2.15 5.51 -13.98
N HIS A 71 -1.75 6.65 -13.41
CA HIS A 71 -0.89 7.59 -14.11
C HIS A 71 0.49 6.98 -14.40
N ALA A 72 1.08 6.27 -13.43
CA ALA A 72 2.35 5.56 -13.61
C ALA A 72 2.24 4.44 -14.65
N GLU A 73 1.17 3.66 -14.65
CA GLU A 73 0.89 2.64 -15.66
C GLU A 73 0.77 3.24 -17.07
N SER A 74 0.02 4.35 -17.22
CA SER A 74 -0.12 5.04 -18.50
C SER A 74 1.22 5.57 -19.01
N ALA A 75 2.02 6.20 -18.15
CA ALA A 75 3.35 6.70 -18.51
C ALA A 75 4.29 5.54 -18.92
N TYR A 76 4.20 4.40 -18.25
CA TYR A 76 4.97 3.21 -18.60
C TYR A 76 4.61 2.69 -20.00
N VAL A 77 3.31 2.61 -20.33
CA VAL A 77 2.85 2.18 -21.66
C VAL A 77 3.34 3.13 -22.75
N GLU A 78 3.28 4.44 -22.52
CA GLU A 78 3.80 5.45 -23.46
C GLU A 78 5.30 5.30 -23.69
N ILE A 79 6.09 5.13 -22.62
CA ILE A 79 7.55 4.90 -22.71
C ILE A 79 7.84 3.63 -23.53
N GLN A 80 7.09 2.54 -23.32
CA GLN A 80 7.29 1.32 -24.10
C GLN A 80 6.94 1.53 -25.59
N SER A 81 5.89 2.29 -25.89
CA SER A 81 5.56 2.66 -27.28
C SER A 81 6.68 3.46 -27.93
N LEU A 82 7.20 4.47 -27.25
CA LEU A 82 8.32 5.29 -27.73
C LEU A 82 9.61 4.48 -27.91
N ARG A 83 9.90 3.51 -27.04
CA ARG A 83 11.04 2.59 -27.21
C ARG A 83 10.90 1.74 -28.47
N ILE A 84 9.70 1.25 -28.77
CA ILE A 84 9.44 0.48 -29.99
C ILE A 84 9.63 1.37 -31.23
N GLU A 85 9.11 2.60 -31.21
CA GLU A 85 9.30 3.56 -32.30
C GLU A 85 10.77 3.93 -32.50
N LEU A 86 11.51 4.18 -31.43
CA LEU A 86 12.95 4.44 -31.47
C LEU A 86 13.72 3.26 -32.07
N THR A 87 13.35 2.04 -31.71
CA THR A 87 13.97 0.85 -32.29
C THR A 87 13.72 0.78 -33.80
N LYS A 88 12.48 1.06 -34.25
CA LYS A 88 12.14 1.10 -35.68
C LYS A 88 12.92 2.19 -36.40
N THR A 89 13.04 3.39 -35.84
CA THR A 89 13.81 4.48 -36.48
C THR A 89 15.30 4.17 -36.54
N LEU A 90 15.88 3.55 -35.51
CA LEU A 90 17.27 3.08 -35.55
C LEU A 90 17.49 2.05 -36.68
N THR A 91 16.61 1.06 -36.81
CA THR A 91 16.73 0.07 -37.91
C THR A 91 16.59 0.71 -39.30
N LEU A 92 15.77 1.75 -39.43
CA LEU A 92 15.64 2.51 -40.68
C LEU A 92 16.91 3.30 -40.98
N VAL A 93 17.49 3.96 -39.97
CA VAL A 93 18.75 4.71 -40.11
C VAL A 93 19.90 3.78 -40.52
N ASP A 94 20.02 2.60 -39.91
CA ASP A 94 21.03 1.61 -40.29
C ASP A 94 20.84 1.14 -41.74
N LYS A 95 19.58 0.92 -42.16
CA LYS A 95 19.28 0.57 -43.55
C LYS A 95 19.69 1.68 -44.53
N LEU A 96 19.36 2.93 -44.22
CA LEU A 96 19.73 4.09 -45.05
C LEU A 96 21.25 4.29 -45.10
N ARG A 97 21.94 4.05 -43.97
CA ARG A 97 23.40 4.11 -43.91
C ARG A 97 24.05 3.07 -44.83
N ASN A 98 23.54 1.84 -44.83
CA ASN A 98 24.03 0.80 -45.72
C ASN A 98 23.81 1.18 -47.19
N GLN A 99 22.61 1.66 -47.54
CA GLN A 99 22.31 2.14 -48.89
C GLN A 99 23.20 3.30 -49.34
N LEU A 100 23.52 4.23 -48.44
CA LEU A 100 24.44 5.33 -48.73
C LEU A 100 25.86 4.83 -48.99
N ASN A 101 26.32 3.82 -48.25
CA ASN A 101 27.62 3.22 -48.48
C ASN A 101 27.68 2.46 -49.80
N ASP A 102 26.66 1.65 -50.11
CA ASP A 102 26.54 0.94 -51.40
C ASP A 102 26.54 1.95 -52.57
N SER A 103 25.83 3.08 -52.41
CA SER A 103 25.81 4.15 -53.41
C SER A 103 27.20 4.77 -53.60
N LYS A 104 27.91 5.08 -52.52
CA LYS A 104 29.28 5.64 -52.59
C LYS A 104 30.26 4.68 -53.24
N GLU A 105 30.16 3.39 -52.95
CA GLU A 105 31.00 2.37 -53.59
C GLU A 105 30.69 2.26 -55.08
N SER A 106 29.41 2.24 -55.46
CA SER A 106 29.01 2.23 -56.88
C SER A 106 29.46 3.49 -57.63
N GLU A 107 29.40 4.65 -56.98
CA GLU A 107 29.90 5.92 -57.51
C GLU A 107 31.40 5.85 -57.74
N ALA A 108 32.18 5.38 -56.75
CA ALA A 108 33.62 5.20 -56.87
C ALA A 108 34.00 4.24 -58.01
N CYS A 109 33.30 3.10 -58.14
CA CYS A 109 33.50 2.17 -59.25
C CYS A 109 33.22 2.84 -60.61
N SER A 110 32.12 3.60 -60.71
CA SER A 110 31.78 4.30 -61.95
C SER A 110 32.83 5.37 -62.32
N PHE A 111 33.39 6.08 -61.34
CA PHE A 111 34.47 7.04 -61.54
C PHE A 111 35.75 6.37 -62.05
N GLU A 112 36.11 5.22 -61.49
CA GLU A 112 37.26 4.44 -61.96
C GLU A 112 37.08 3.98 -63.41
N GLU A 113 35.88 3.50 -63.76
CA GLU A 113 35.54 3.12 -65.14
C GLU A 113 35.62 4.31 -66.10
N VAL A 114 35.10 5.48 -65.71
CA VAL A 114 35.18 6.71 -66.51
C VAL A 114 36.64 7.15 -66.70
N SER A 115 37.46 7.11 -65.64
CA SER A 115 38.89 7.43 -65.73
C SER A 115 39.62 6.47 -66.68
N LYS A 116 39.32 5.17 -66.60
CA LYS A 116 39.86 4.17 -67.52
C LYS A 116 39.42 4.40 -68.97
N ALA A 117 38.15 4.72 -69.19
CA ALA A 117 37.63 5.04 -70.52
C ALA A 117 38.27 6.32 -71.09
N GLN A 118 38.51 7.33 -70.26
CA GLN A 118 39.20 8.56 -70.64
C GLN A 118 40.65 8.29 -71.06
N MET A 119 41.39 7.47 -70.29
CA MET A 119 42.74 7.03 -70.66
C MET A 119 42.76 6.28 -71.99
N GLN A 120 41.80 5.37 -72.22
CA GLN A 120 41.66 4.65 -73.48
C GLN A 120 41.34 5.60 -74.65
N LEU A 121 40.50 6.61 -74.44
CA LEU A 121 40.19 7.61 -75.44
C LEU A 121 41.41 8.47 -75.80
N GLU A 122 42.21 8.88 -74.82
CA GLU A 122 43.47 9.61 -75.04
C GLU A 122 44.43 8.79 -75.91
N VAL A 123 44.61 7.49 -75.59
CA VAL A 123 45.43 6.57 -76.39
C VAL A 123 44.87 6.43 -77.81
N ALA A 124 43.57 6.21 -77.97
CA ALA A 124 42.93 6.11 -79.28
C ALA A 124 43.13 7.39 -80.12
N LYS A 125 43.01 8.56 -79.49
CA LYS A 125 43.25 9.86 -80.14
C LYS A 125 44.70 10.01 -80.61
N MET A 126 45.67 9.64 -79.78
CA MET A 126 47.09 9.64 -80.16
C MET A 126 47.36 8.68 -81.33
N THR A 127 46.73 7.51 -81.36
CA THR A 127 46.83 6.58 -82.49
C THR A 127 46.17 7.13 -83.76
N GLU A 128 45.03 7.81 -83.64
CA GLU A 128 44.36 8.47 -84.77
C GLU A 128 45.24 9.57 -85.37
N ASP A 129 45.82 10.44 -84.53
CA ASP A 129 46.71 11.52 -84.97
C ASP A 129 47.96 10.96 -85.68
N THR A 130 48.50 9.84 -85.18
CA THR A 130 49.63 9.13 -85.81
C THR A 130 49.23 8.58 -87.19
N LEU A 131 48.12 7.84 -87.28
CA LEU A 131 47.59 7.32 -88.53
C LEU A 131 47.24 8.42 -89.53
N ARG A 132 46.75 9.58 -89.06
CA ARG A 132 46.45 10.74 -89.91
C ARG A 132 47.73 11.35 -90.49
N SER A 133 48.80 11.47 -89.70
CA SER A 133 50.12 11.91 -90.18
C SER A 133 50.71 10.93 -91.19
N GLU A 134 50.62 9.62 -90.92
CA GLU A 134 51.04 8.57 -91.85
C GLU A 134 50.24 8.62 -93.16
N GLY A 135 48.92 8.82 -93.08
CA GLY A 135 48.05 8.97 -94.24
C GLY A 135 48.41 10.19 -95.10
N LEU A 136 48.72 11.33 -94.48
CA LEU A 136 49.23 12.52 -95.18
C LEU A 136 50.56 12.25 -95.88
N LYS A 137 51.53 11.63 -95.18
CA LYS A 137 52.83 11.24 -95.78
C LYS A 137 52.66 10.27 -96.95
N ALA A 138 51.78 9.28 -96.82
CA ALA A 138 51.49 8.33 -97.89
C ALA A 138 50.83 9.02 -99.09
N MET A 139 49.91 9.97 -98.86
CA MET A 139 49.28 10.75 -99.92
C MET A 139 50.29 11.64 -100.66
N GLU A 140 51.20 12.29 -99.93
CA GLU A 140 52.31 13.05 -100.50
C GLU A 140 53.23 12.16 -101.35
N ALA A 141 53.58 10.96 -100.86
CA ALA A 141 54.38 9.99 -101.61
C ALA A 141 53.69 9.50 -102.90
N CYS A 142 52.37 9.26 -102.87
CA CYS A 142 51.61 8.94 -104.08
C CYS A 142 51.57 10.12 -105.07
N ARG A 143 51.47 11.36 -104.55
CA ARG A 143 51.49 12.57 -105.36
C ARG A 143 52.85 12.77 -106.04
N THR A 144 53.97 12.57 -105.32
CA THR A 144 55.31 12.66 -105.91
C THR A 144 55.55 11.57 -106.95
N LEU A 145 55.17 10.32 -106.67
CA LEU A 145 55.22 9.23 -107.66
C LEU A 145 54.40 9.53 -108.92
N SER A 146 53.23 10.15 -108.78
CA SER A 146 52.41 10.55 -109.93
C SER A 146 53.08 11.63 -110.78
N LEU A 147 53.74 12.60 -110.14
CA LEU A 147 54.52 13.63 -110.84
C LEU A 147 55.76 13.05 -111.54
N GLU A 148 56.48 12.13 -110.89
CA GLU A 148 57.59 11.41 -111.51
C GLU A 148 57.15 10.54 -112.68
N LEU A 149 56.00 9.87 -112.55
CA LEU A 149 55.40 9.08 -113.62
C LEU A 149 55.07 9.96 -114.83
N GLU A 150 54.47 11.13 -114.62
CA GLU A 150 54.15 12.05 -115.71
C GLU A 150 55.43 12.57 -116.40
N LYS A 151 56.45 12.97 -115.62
CA LYS A 151 57.77 13.33 -116.15
C LYS A 151 58.43 12.19 -116.92
N SER A 152 58.27 10.95 -116.46
CA SER A 152 58.74 9.76 -117.16
C SER A 152 58.00 9.58 -118.49
N LYS A 153 56.67 9.75 -118.52
CA LYS A 153 55.89 9.70 -119.77
C LYS A 153 56.33 10.77 -120.75
N ASP A 154 56.53 12.01 -120.30
CA ASP A 154 57.04 13.10 -121.16
C ASP A 154 58.41 12.77 -121.75
N ARG A 155 59.29 12.16 -120.94
CA ARG A 155 60.61 11.72 -121.39
C ARG A 155 60.53 10.54 -122.36
N VAL A 156 59.62 9.59 -122.14
CA VAL A 156 59.34 8.51 -123.09
C VAL A 156 58.80 9.08 -124.40
N ALA A 157 57.85 10.01 -124.37
CA ALA A 157 57.33 10.67 -125.57
C ALA A 157 58.44 11.42 -126.34
N SER A 158 59.33 12.12 -125.63
CA SER A 158 60.51 12.78 -126.23
C SER A 158 61.49 11.78 -126.86
N LEU A 159 61.71 10.63 -126.19
CA LEU A 159 62.55 9.56 -126.71
C LEU A 159 61.89 8.85 -127.91
N GLU A 160 60.58 8.65 -127.90
CA GLU A 160 59.81 8.14 -129.03
C GLU A 160 59.86 9.09 -130.23
N GLU A 161 59.81 10.41 -129.99
CA GLU A 161 60.02 11.43 -131.03
C GLU A 161 61.46 11.39 -131.57
N LEU A 162 62.47 11.24 -130.69
CA LEU A 162 63.87 11.07 -131.10
C LEU A 162 64.10 9.78 -131.88
N VAL A 163 63.48 8.67 -131.47
CA VAL A 163 63.52 7.40 -132.21
C VAL A 163 62.83 7.56 -133.56
N SER A 164 61.71 8.28 -133.63
CA SER A 164 61.04 8.63 -134.89
C SER A 164 61.94 9.50 -135.79
N LYS A 165 62.68 10.45 -135.20
CA LYS A 165 63.67 11.30 -135.89
C LYS A 165 64.90 10.53 -136.36
N LEU A 166 65.42 9.60 -135.56
CA LEU A 166 66.54 8.71 -135.91
C LEU A 166 66.12 7.67 -136.95
N GLN A 167 64.87 7.21 -136.92
CA GLN A 167 64.26 6.41 -137.98
C GLN A 167 64.02 7.23 -139.27
N SER A 168 63.86 8.55 -139.19
CA SER A 168 63.75 9.44 -140.35
C SER A 168 65.06 10.13 -140.78
N GLY A 169 66.17 9.91 -140.07
CA GLY A 169 67.37 10.76 -140.11
C GLY A 169 68.70 10.00 -140.17
N LEU A 170 68.72 8.81 -140.78
CA LEU A 170 69.95 8.09 -141.12
C LEU A 170 70.41 8.47 -142.55
N VAL A 171 70.70 9.75 -142.77
CA VAL A 171 71.49 10.23 -143.92
C VAL A 171 72.39 11.37 -143.43
N ASP A 172 73.68 11.10 -143.53
CA ASP A 172 74.83 12.00 -143.52
C ASP A 172 75.17 12.74 -142.20
N SER A 173 76.30 12.43 -141.56
CA SER A 173 77.68 12.84 -141.97
C SER A 173 77.81 14.37 -141.92
N SER A 174 78.84 14.99 -141.40
CA SER A 174 80.17 14.60 -140.93
C SER A 174 80.80 15.90 -140.40
N GLU A 175 81.85 15.79 -139.57
CA GLU A 175 83.08 16.62 -139.62
C GLU A 175 82.94 18.17 -139.56
N SER A 176 83.58 18.91 -138.64
CA SER A 176 85.02 18.97 -138.35
C SER A 176 85.46 20.43 -138.39
N SER A 177 86.04 20.90 -137.28
CA SER A 177 87.25 21.76 -137.27
C SER A 177 87.14 23.20 -137.84
N VAL A 178 88.09 24.14 -137.74
CA VAL A 178 89.50 24.26 -137.32
C VAL A 178 89.70 25.76 -136.97
N ALA A 179 90.74 26.01 -136.15
CA ALA A 179 91.57 27.20 -135.94
C ALA A 179 91.42 28.50 -136.78
N ALA A 180 91.85 29.60 -136.17
CA ALA A 180 92.98 30.47 -136.60
C ALA A 180 92.72 31.91 -136.07
N GLU A 181 93.48 32.43 -135.11
CA GLU A 181 94.84 32.98 -135.27
C GLU A 181 94.84 34.38 -135.92
N GLY A 182 95.33 35.36 -135.17
CA GLY A 182 96.21 36.39 -135.73
C GLY A 182 95.71 37.84 -135.74
N ASN A 183 96.66 38.72 -135.41
CA ASN A 183 96.73 40.16 -135.69
C ASN A 183 95.92 41.10 -134.78
N SER A 184 96.41 42.28 -134.41
CA SER A 184 97.70 42.94 -134.58
C SER A 184 97.60 44.22 -133.73
N LEU A 185 98.72 44.58 -133.10
CA LEU A 185 98.96 45.75 -132.27
C LEU A 185 98.32 47.04 -132.81
N ASN A 186 97.25 47.50 -132.13
CA ASN A 186 96.98 48.89 -131.75
C ASN A 186 95.70 48.98 -130.86
N VAL A 187 95.58 48.08 -129.88
CA VAL A 187 94.32 47.82 -129.12
C VAL A 187 94.52 47.98 -127.60
N GLU A 188 95.72 48.32 -127.12
CA GLU A 188 96.02 48.38 -125.69
C GLU A 188 95.14 49.41 -124.94
N ALA A 189 94.89 50.60 -125.51
CA ALA A 189 94.13 51.65 -124.82
C ALA A 189 92.61 51.37 -124.75
N ASP A 190 92.00 50.90 -125.83
CA ASP A 190 90.57 50.56 -125.87
C ASP A 190 90.27 49.25 -125.14
N LYS A 191 91.19 48.28 -125.18
CA LYS A 191 91.12 47.05 -124.38
C LYS A 191 91.27 47.33 -122.90
N LEU A 192 92.23 48.17 -122.50
CA LEU A 192 92.37 48.60 -121.11
C LEU A 192 91.15 49.40 -120.64
N ASN A 193 90.50 50.19 -121.49
CA ASN A 193 89.29 50.95 -121.12
C ASN A 193 88.04 50.04 -120.97
N ILE A 194 87.89 49.04 -121.85
CA ILE A 194 86.87 48.00 -121.70
C ILE A 194 87.16 47.19 -120.43
N GLU A 195 88.39 46.74 -120.21
CA GLU A 195 88.78 46.04 -118.98
C GLU A 195 88.54 46.89 -117.73
N LEU A 196 88.86 48.18 -117.74
CA LEU A 196 88.65 49.09 -116.61
C LEU A 196 87.16 49.32 -116.32
N SER A 197 86.33 49.52 -117.36
CA SER A 197 84.87 49.62 -117.18
C SER A 197 84.24 48.29 -116.73
N THR A 198 84.76 47.15 -117.18
CA THR A 198 84.33 45.82 -116.72
C THR A 198 84.71 45.59 -115.26
N ILE A 199 85.95 45.94 -114.89
CA ILE A 199 86.44 45.91 -113.51
C ILE A 199 85.63 46.87 -112.63
N GLN A 200 85.23 48.04 -113.15
CA GLN A 200 84.42 49.00 -112.40
C GLN A 200 83.03 48.45 -112.10
N VAL A 201 82.39 47.81 -113.08
CA VAL A 201 81.10 47.12 -112.88
C VAL A 201 81.26 45.94 -111.91
N GLU A 202 82.33 45.16 -112.03
CA GLU A 202 82.64 44.05 -111.12
C GLU A 202 82.88 44.54 -109.68
N VAL A 203 83.63 45.63 -109.50
CA VAL A 203 83.84 46.26 -108.19
C VAL A 203 82.51 46.78 -107.61
N SER A 204 81.64 47.36 -108.42
CA SER A 204 80.30 47.77 -108.00
C SER A 204 79.41 46.57 -107.62
N GLN A 205 79.47 45.48 -108.38
CA GLN A 205 78.74 44.23 -108.08
C GLN A 205 79.27 43.56 -106.81
N LEU A 206 80.59 43.51 -106.62
CA LEU A 206 81.22 42.96 -105.42
C LEU A 206 80.91 43.81 -104.18
N ARG A 207 80.85 45.15 -104.29
CA ARG A 207 80.38 46.01 -103.20
C ARG A 207 78.91 45.74 -102.86
N ALA A 208 78.04 45.65 -103.86
CA ALA A 208 76.63 45.34 -103.63
C ALA A 208 76.44 43.94 -103.01
N ALA A 209 77.21 42.94 -103.46
CA ALA A 209 77.20 41.60 -102.89
C ALA A 209 77.76 41.58 -101.46
N LEU A 210 78.80 42.37 -101.17
CA LEU A 210 79.35 42.53 -99.82
C LEU A 210 78.32 43.18 -98.88
N GLU A 211 77.72 44.30 -99.29
CA GLU A 211 76.66 44.99 -98.52
C GLU A 211 75.44 44.08 -98.30
N ASP A 212 75.05 43.26 -99.28
CA ASP A 212 73.97 42.28 -99.13
C ASP A 212 74.34 41.14 -98.17
N SER A 213 75.59 40.65 -98.22
CA SER A 213 76.08 39.64 -97.28
C SER A 213 76.19 40.18 -95.84
N GLU A 214 76.60 41.44 -95.68
CA GLU A 214 76.68 42.10 -94.38
C GLU A 214 75.28 42.33 -93.80
N ARG A 215 74.30 42.80 -94.61
CA ARG A 215 72.90 42.89 -94.18
C ARG A 215 72.36 41.53 -93.73
N LYS A 216 72.60 40.47 -94.50
CA LYS A 216 72.18 39.09 -94.14
C LYS A 216 72.80 38.63 -92.83
N TYR A 217 74.11 38.86 -92.63
CA TYR A 217 74.78 38.51 -91.38
C TYR A 217 74.18 39.26 -90.18
N GLN A 218 73.92 40.58 -90.32
CA GLN A 218 73.32 41.37 -89.24
C GLN A 218 71.88 40.94 -88.93
N GLU A 219 71.09 40.65 -89.97
CA GLU A 219 69.73 40.13 -89.81
C GLU A 219 69.72 38.78 -89.09
N GLU A 220 70.60 37.85 -89.50
CA GLU A 220 70.76 36.54 -88.85
C GLU A 220 71.26 36.69 -87.41
N TYR A 221 72.19 37.60 -87.14
CA TYR A 221 72.68 37.90 -85.80
C TYR A 221 71.57 38.43 -84.88
N ILE A 222 70.74 39.36 -85.38
CA ILE A 222 69.58 39.87 -84.64
C ILE A 222 68.57 38.75 -84.40
N GLN A 223 68.24 37.97 -85.43
CA GLN A 223 67.28 36.86 -85.34
C GLN A 223 67.75 35.80 -84.33
N ASN A 224 69.01 35.40 -84.37
CA ASN A 224 69.60 34.44 -83.44
C ASN A 224 69.60 34.98 -82.00
N THR A 225 69.96 36.25 -81.80
CA THR A 225 69.93 36.90 -80.47
C THR A 225 68.51 36.94 -79.91
N LEU A 226 67.51 37.29 -80.73
CA LEU A 226 66.10 37.30 -80.33
C LEU A 226 65.57 35.90 -80.02
N GLN A 227 65.91 34.91 -80.85
CA GLN A 227 65.50 33.51 -80.63
C GLN A 227 66.10 32.97 -79.32
N THR A 228 67.39 33.24 -79.08
CA THR A 228 68.08 32.87 -77.85
C THR A 228 67.41 33.51 -76.63
N ARG A 229 67.12 34.83 -76.67
CA ARG A 229 66.43 35.52 -75.58
C ARG A 229 65.02 34.97 -75.34
N SER A 230 64.25 34.75 -76.40
CA SER A 230 62.90 34.17 -76.33
C SER A 230 62.92 32.77 -75.70
N ALA A 231 63.91 31.95 -76.05
CA ALA A 231 64.11 30.64 -75.45
C ALA A 231 64.41 30.73 -73.95
N TYR A 232 65.30 31.65 -73.53
CA TYR A 232 65.58 31.88 -72.11
C TYR A 232 64.35 32.39 -71.34
N GLU A 233 63.60 33.35 -71.89
CA GLU A 233 62.38 33.86 -71.27
C GLU A 233 61.30 32.77 -71.13
N LEU A 234 61.21 31.85 -72.11
CA LEU A 234 60.32 30.69 -72.01
C LEU A 234 60.77 29.74 -70.90
N VAL A 235 62.07 29.44 -70.80
CA VAL A 235 62.63 28.60 -69.74
C VAL A 235 62.35 29.21 -68.35
N GLU A 236 62.60 30.50 -68.16
CA GLU A 236 62.33 31.16 -66.87
C GLU A 236 60.84 31.19 -66.52
N ARG A 237 59.96 31.36 -67.50
CA ARG A 237 58.49 31.21 -67.28
C ARG A 237 58.14 29.79 -66.84
N THR A 238 58.61 28.77 -67.57
CA THR A 238 58.33 27.37 -67.21
C THR A 238 58.89 27.00 -65.84
N LYS A 239 60.06 27.53 -65.46
CA LYS A 239 60.67 27.32 -64.15
C LYS A 239 59.84 27.97 -63.04
N SER A 240 59.39 29.20 -63.23
CA SER A 240 58.55 29.90 -62.26
C SER A 240 57.20 29.20 -62.07
N GLU A 241 56.56 28.78 -63.17
CA GLU A 241 55.34 27.99 -63.14
C GLU A 241 55.54 26.64 -62.44
N SER A 242 56.69 25.98 -62.64
CA SER A 242 57.03 24.73 -61.96
C SER A 242 57.19 24.94 -60.45
N LEU A 243 57.93 25.97 -60.02
CA LEU A 243 58.13 26.29 -58.60
C LEU A 243 56.82 26.67 -57.91
N GLN A 244 55.96 27.42 -58.60
CA GLN A 244 54.64 27.73 -58.07
C GLN A 244 53.80 26.47 -57.88
N ARG A 245 53.76 25.59 -58.89
CA ARG A 245 53.01 24.33 -58.82
C ARG A 245 53.56 23.42 -57.72
N GLU A 246 54.87 23.39 -57.52
CA GLU A 246 55.53 22.67 -56.41
C GLU A 246 55.11 23.23 -55.05
N ALA A 247 55.09 24.55 -54.87
CA ALA A 247 54.63 25.18 -53.64
C ALA A 247 53.14 24.91 -53.34
N GLU A 248 52.29 24.91 -54.38
CA GLU A 248 50.87 24.54 -54.27
C GLU A 248 50.71 23.08 -53.81
N TRP A 249 51.46 22.14 -54.41
CA TRP A 249 51.45 20.74 -53.97
C TRP A 249 51.97 20.55 -52.56
N GLU A 250 53.02 21.26 -52.16
CA GLU A 250 53.57 21.21 -50.81
C GLU A 250 52.57 21.77 -49.79
N ALA A 251 51.83 22.83 -50.14
CA ALA A 251 50.76 23.37 -49.28
C ALA A 251 49.63 22.34 -49.08
N ILE A 252 49.12 21.75 -50.18
CA ILE A 252 48.08 20.70 -50.13
C ILE A 252 48.58 19.50 -49.32
N LEU A 253 49.83 19.10 -49.51
CA LEU A 253 50.43 17.99 -48.77
C LEU A 253 50.49 18.28 -47.27
N ASN A 254 50.86 19.50 -46.88
CA ASN A 254 50.93 19.87 -45.47
C ASN A 254 49.55 20.04 -44.82
N GLU A 255 48.57 20.54 -45.58
CA GLU A 255 47.16 20.54 -45.16
C GLU A 255 46.65 19.11 -44.93
N ALA A 256 46.82 18.21 -45.91
CA ALA A 256 46.42 16.80 -45.77
C ALA A 256 47.14 16.09 -44.61
N LYS A 257 48.43 16.38 -44.37
CA LYS A 257 49.16 15.86 -43.19
C LYS A 257 48.52 16.34 -41.88
N SER A 258 48.11 17.62 -41.81
CA SER A 258 47.47 18.16 -40.62
C SER A 258 46.09 17.54 -40.36
N GLU A 259 45.29 17.32 -41.41
CA GLU A 259 44.00 16.62 -41.30
C GLU A 259 44.17 15.18 -40.82
N VAL A 260 45.19 14.47 -41.31
CA VAL A 260 45.50 13.11 -40.87
C VAL A 260 45.86 13.06 -39.38
N GLU A 261 46.67 13.99 -38.87
CA GLU A 261 46.97 14.04 -37.44
C GLU A 261 45.75 14.42 -36.59
N GLU A 262 44.87 15.33 -37.07
CA GLU A 262 43.61 15.64 -36.38
C GLU A 262 42.68 14.42 -36.31
N LEU A 263 42.54 13.67 -37.42
CA LEU A 263 41.75 12.45 -37.46
C LEU A 263 42.32 11.37 -36.53
N LYS A 264 43.64 11.29 -36.43
CA LYS A 264 44.33 10.35 -35.54
C LYS A 264 44.14 10.72 -34.07
N GLU A 265 44.13 12.00 -33.72
CA GLU A 265 43.77 12.46 -32.36
C GLU A 265 42.32 12.10 -32.02
N LYS A 266 41.39 12.34 -32.96
CA LYS A 266 39.97 11.95 -32.79
C LYS A 266 39.83 10.43 -32.61
N LEU A 267 40.55 9.63 -33.39
CA LEU A 267 40.56 8.17 -33.27
C LEU A 267 41.06 7.74 -31.89
N MET A 268 42.19 8.28 -31.43
CA MET A 268 42.76 7.96 -30.13
C MET A 268 41.81 8.33 -28.98
N ASN A 269 41.09 9.46 -29.08
CA ASN A 269 40.07 9.86 -28.11
C ASN A 269 38.86 8.90 -28.11
N ILE A 270 38.38 8.48 -29.28
CA ILE A 270 37.28 7.51 -29.39
C ILE A 270 37.71 6.14 -28.83
N GLU A 271 38.92 5.69 -29.09
CA GLU A 271 39.48 4.46 -28.53
C GLU A 271 39.56 4.51 -27.00
N ALA A 272 39.99 5.63 -26.43
CA ALA A 272 40.01 5.84 -24.98
C ALA A 272 38.61 5.76 -24.38
N GLN A 273 37.61 6.43 -24.98
CA GLN A 273 36.22 6.36 -24.54
C GLN A 273 35.65 4.94 -24.66
N LEU A 274 36.04 4.18 -25.68
CA LEU A 274 35.61 2.79 -25.85
C LEU A 274 36.15 1.88 -24.75
N VAL A 275 37.40 2.11 -24.32
CA VAL A 275 38.00 1.40 -23.18
C VAL A 275 37.25 1.73 -21.89
N ASP A 276 36.96 3.00 -21.63
CA ASP A 276 36.18 3.42 -20.45
C ASP A 276 34.79 2.76 -20.42
N ILE A 277 34.07 2.76 -21.55
CA ILE A 277 32.77 2.09 -21.69
C ILE A 277 32.91 0.57 -21.47
N SER A 278 33.99 -0.05 -21.97
CA SER A 278 34.25 -1.47 -21.77
C SER A 278 34.43 -1.80 -20.29
N ASP A 279 35.15 -0.98 -19.54
CA ASP A 279 35.40 -1.19 -18.13
C ASP A 279 34.14 -0.98 -17.28
N VAL A 280 33.32 0.03 -17.60
CA VAL A 280 31.99 0.21 -17.00
C VAL A 280 31.11 -1.01 -17.27
N ASN A 281 31.09 -1.52 -18.51
CA ASN A 281 30.30 -2.70 -18.87
C ASN A 281 30.76 -3.97 -18.13
N LYS A 282 32.07 -4.17 -17.94
CA LYS A 282 32.60 -5.26 -17.10
C LYS A 282 32.12 -5.12 -15.65
N GLY A 283 32.17 -3.91 -15.09
CA GLY A 283 31.70 -3.63 -13.73
C GLY A 283 30.20 -3.91 -13.56
N LEU A 284 29.37 -3.49 -14.52
CA LEU A 284 27.94 -3.77 -14.52
C LEU A 284 27.65 -5.27 -14.65
N SER A 285 28.38 -5.98 -15.51
CA SER A 285 28.26 -7.44 -15.65
C SER A 285 28.53 -8.17 -14.34
N LEU A 286 29.60 -7.80 -13.63
CA LEU A 286 29.92 -8.38 -12.32
C LEU A 286 28.83 -8.07 -11.29
N HIS A 287 28.25 -6.88 -11.31
CA HIS A 287 27.15 -6.52 -10.40
C HIS A 287 25.88 -7.35 -10.68
N VAL A 288 25.54 -7.55 -11.96
CA VAL A 288 24.42 -8.42 -12.37
C VAL A 288 24.66 -9.86 -11.92
N GLU A 289 25.87 -10.39 -12.12
CA GLU A 289 26.24 -11.74 -11.67
C GLU A 289 26.17 -11.87 -10.14
N GLN A 290 26.60 -10.85 -9.40
CA GLN A 290 26.46 -10.82 -7.95
C GLN A 290 24.99 -10.78 -7.51
N MET A 291 24.12 -10.04 -8.22
CA MET A 291 22.69 -10.04 -7.94
C MET A 291 22.04 -11.39 -8.25
N GLN A 292 22.51 -12.08 -9.28
CA GLN A 292 22.08 -13.42 -9.67
C GLN A 292 22.77 -14.54 -8.89
N SER A 293 23.69 -14.20 -7.98
CA SER A 293 24.41 -15.20 -7.21
C SER A 293 23.43 -15.99 -6.34
N ALA A 294 23.57 -17.31 -6.38
CA ALA A 294 22.75 -18.24 -5.61
C ALA A 294 22.81 -17.95 -4.10
N ASP A 295 23.87 -17.31 -3.62
CA ASP A 295 24.01 -16.90 -2.22
C ASP A 295 22.95 -15.88 -1.80
N LYS A 296 22.64 -14.89 -2.66
CA LYS A 296 21.62 -13.88 -2.35
C LYS A 296 20.20 -14.45 -2.44
N GLU A 297 19.97 -15.35 -3.39
CA GLU A 297 18.72 -16.12 -3.46
C GLU A 297 18.55 -17.02 -2.22
N PHE A 298 19.63 -17.67 -1.77
CA PHE A 298 19.61 -18.50 -0.56
C PHE A 298 19.35 -17.67 0.71
N GLU A 299 19.93 -16.48 0.81
CA GLU A 299 19.68 -15.55 1.91
C GLU A 299 18.21 -15.10 1.95
N LEU A 300 17.65 -14.71 0.79
CA LEU A 300 16.23 -14.33 0.69
C LEU A 300 15.31 -15.52 1.01
N ALA A 301 15.62 -16.72 0.52
CA ALA A 301 14.86 -17.94 0.82
C ALA A 301 14.91 -18.28 2.33
N ALA A 302 16.07 -18.09 2.98
CA ALA A 302 16.19 -18.29 4.42
C ALA A 302 15.37 -17.27 5.23
N GLN A 303 15.37 -16.00 4.81
CA GLN A 303 14.53 -14.96 5.42
C GLN A 303 13.04 -15.24 5.24
N LEU A 304 12.62 -15.67 4.04
CA LEU A 304 11.24 -16.06 3.75
C LEU A 304 10.80 -17.19 4.68
N LYS A 305 11.59 -18.27 4.75
CA LYS A 305 11.30 -19.42 5.62
C LYS A 305 11.19 -19.03 7.10
N LYS A 306 12.03 -18.11 7.57
CA LYS A 306 11.96 -17.56 8.94
C LYS A 306 10.68 -16.76 9.16
N SER A 307 10.26 -15.95 8.19
CA SER A 307 9.01 -15.20 8.28
C SER A 307 7.78 -16.13 8.28
N GLU A 308 7.81 -17.19 7.47
CA GLU A 308 6.76 -18.21 7.43
C GLU A 308 6.63 -18.95 8.76
N SER A 309 7.74 -19.30 9.42
CA SER A 309 7.70 -19.94 10.73
C SER A 309 7.11 -19.01 11.79
N VAL A 310 7.50 -17.73 11.81
CA VAL A 310 6.96 -16.75 12.76
C VAL A 310 5.46 -16.53 12.55
N LEU A 311 5.00 -16.47 11.30
CA LEU A 311 3.56 -16.38 10.99
C LEU A 311 2.80 -17.63 11.43
N GLY A 312 3.41 -18.81 11.30
CA GLY A 312 2.86 -20.08 11.81
C GLY A 312 2.65 -20.04 13.32
N ASP A 313 3.67 -19.62 14.07
CA ASP A 313 3.61 -19.51 15.53
C ASP A 313 2.56 -18.48 15.98
N LEU A 314 2.50 -17.32 15.33
CA LEU A 314 1.50 -16.29 15.63
C LEU A 314 0.07 -16.78 15.34
N ARG A 315 -0.13 -17.53 14.25
CA ARG A 315 -1.43 -18.14 13.92
C ARG A 315 -1.85 -19.17 14.96
N ALA A 316 -0.92 -20.01 15.42
CA ALA A 316 -1.21 -20.98 16.49
C ALA A 316 -1.61 -20.28 17.79
N ASN A 317 -0.85 -19.26 18.21
CA ASN A 317 -1.19 -18.47 19.40
C ASN A 317 -2.56 -17.78 19.29
N LEU A 318 -2.91 -17.27 18.10
CA LEU A 318 -4.22 -16.66 17.87
C LEU A 318 -5.33 -17.69 18.01
N PHE A 319 -5.15 -18.88 17.43
CA PHE A 319 -6.12 -19.98 17.54
C PHE A 319 -6.31 -20.41 19.00
N ASP A 320 -5.23 -20.56 19.76
CA ASP A 320 -5.31 -20.88 21.19
C ASP A 320 -6.11 -19.80 21.96
N LYS A 321 -5.84 -18.51 21.70
CA LYS A 321 -6.59 -17.39 22.30
C LYS A 321 -8.06 -17.37 21.89
N GLU A 322 -8.38 -17.73 20.66
CA GLU A 322 -9.77 -17.86 20.18
C GLU A 322 -10.50 -18.98 20.92
N THR A 323 -9.84 -20.14 21.12
CA THR A 323 -10.43 -21.25 21.89
C THR A 323 -10.63 -20.92 23.37
N GLU A 324 -9.68 -20.21 24.00
CA GLU A 324 -9.83 -19.70 25.37
C GLU A 324 -11.02 -18.74 25.48
N LEU A 325 -11.19 -17.83 24.50
CA LEU A 325 -12.32 -16.90 24.48
C LEU A 325 -13.66 -17.61 24.32
N LEU A 326 -13.75 -18.64 23.47
CA LEU A 326 -14.96 -19.45 23.34
C LEU A 326 -15.29 -20.17 24.66
N SER A 327 -14.30 -20.76 25.33
CA SER A 327 -14.50 -21.40 26.63
C SER A 327 -14.97 -20.41 27.70
N LEU A 328 -14.38 -19.21 27.77
CA LEU A 328 -14.79 -18.17 28.70
C LEU A 328 -16.20 -17.63 28.40
N MET A 329 -16.58 -17.60 27.12
CA MET A 329 -17.93 -17.22 26.72
C MET A 329 -18.96 -18.25 27.20
N GLU A 330 -18.70 -19.54 27.01
CA GLU A 330 -19.55 -20.63 27.51
C GLU A 330 -19.67 -20.60 29.04
N GLU A 331 -18.56 -20.38 29.76
CA GLU A 331 -18.56 -20.24 31.22
C GLU A 331 -19.39 -19.04 31.67
N ASN A 332 -19.27 -17.89 31.00
CA ASN A 332 -20.08 -16.70 31.30
C ASN A 332 -21.58 -16.94 31.08
N GLU A 333 -21.96 -17.64 30.01
CA GLU A 333 -23.36 -18.03 29.79
C GLU A 333 -23.87 -18.94 30.90
N GLN A 334 -23.06 -19.92 31.33
CA GLN A 334 -23.41 -20.81 32.43
C GLN A 334 -23.58 -20.06 33.75
N LEU A 335 -22.65 -19.15 34.09
CA LEU A 335 -22.74 -18.31 35.28
C LEU A 335 -23.99 -17.43 35.25
N LYS A 336 -24.35 -16.87 34.09
CA LYS A 336 -25.58 -16.07 33.93
C LYS A 336 -26.84 -16.90 34.19
N LEU A 337 -26.88 -18.14 33.73
CA LEU A 337 -27.98 -19.07 34.03
C LEU A 337 -28.05 -19.42 35.51
N GLU A 338 -26.91 -19.64 36.18
CA GLU A 338 -26.87 -19.93 37.61
C GLU A 338 -27.33 -18.72 38.45
N ILE A 339 -26.91 -17.50 38.07
CA ILE A 339 -27.37 -16.26 38.71
C ILE A 339 -28.89 -16.12 38.58
N SER A 340 -29.44 -16.25 37.36
CA SER A 340 -30.89 -16.15 37.14
C SER A 340 -31.67 -17.22 37.91
N LYS A 341 -31.14 -18.45 37.99
CA LYS A 341 -31.71 -19.51 38.81
C LYS A 341 -31.73 -19.13 40.29
N ARG A 342 -30.60 -18.69 40.85
CA ARG A 342 -30.46 -18.28 42.24
C ARG A 342 -31.39 -17.10 42.58
N GLU A 343 -31.52 -16.14 41.68
CA GLU A 343 -32.48 -15.03 41.83
C GLU A 343 -33.91 -15.55 41.92
N SER A 344 -34.32 -16.46 41.03
CA SER A 344 -35.67 -17.06 41.06
C SER A 344 -35.94 -17.90 42.32
N GLU A 345 -34.91 -18.54 42.87
CA GLU A 345 -35.00 -19.28 44.13
C GLU A 345 -35.09 -18.31 45.32
N SER A 346 -34.29 -17.24 45.31
CA SER A 346 -34.34 -16.20 46.33
C SER A 346 -35.69 -15.49 46.35
N THR A 347 -36.30 -15.20 45.20
CA THR A 347 -37.65 -14.60 45.15
C THR A 347 -38.69 -15.56 45.74
N LYS A 348 -38.61 -16.86 45.45
CA LYS A 348 -39.52 -17.86 46.06
C LYS A 348 -39.36 -17.95 47.57
N ILE A 349 -38.13 -17.99 48.08
CA ILE A 349 -37.85 -18.00 49.52
C ILE A 349 -38.38 -16.73 50.18
N ASN A 350 -38.21 -15.57 49.54
CA ASN A 350 -38.76 -14.31 50.04
C ASN A 350 -40.29 -14.31 50.05
N ASP A 351 -40.94 -14.83 49.02
CA ASP A 351 -42.40 -14.97 48.94
C ASP A 351 -42.93 -15.94 50.01
N GLU A 352 -42.25 -17.07 50.23
CA GLU A 352 -42.57 -18.04 51.30
C GLU A 352 -42.38 -17.41 52.69
N ALA A 353 -41.29 -16.67 52.91
CA ALA A 353 -41.05 -15.96 54.16
C ALA A 353 -42.12 -14.89 54.42
N LEU A 354 -42.56 -14.15 53.38
CA LEU A 354 -43.67 -13.20 53.49
C LEU A 354 -44.98 -13.90 53.86
N ALA A 355 -45.28 -15.05 53.24
CA ALA A 355 -46.48 -15.82 53.57
C ALA A 355 -46.46 -16.30 55.03
N LEU A 356 -45.32 -16.80 55.52
CA LEU A 356 -45.15 -17.20 56.93
C LEU A 356 -45.28 -16.02 57.90
N VAL A 357 -44.75 -14.85 57.54
CA VAL A 357 -44.91 -13.64 58.36
C VAL A 357 -46.37 -13.21 58.43
N GLU A 358 -47.11 -13.25 57.32
CA GLU A 358 -48.53 -12.93 57.34
C GLU A 358 -49.35 -13.97 58.12
N GLU A 359 -49.03 -15.26 58.00
CA GLU A 359 -49.64 -16.32 58.82
C GLU A 359 -49.37 -16.09 60.31
N ALA A 360 -48.12 -15.80 60.69
CA ALA A 360 -47.75 -15.48 62.07
C ALA A 360 -48.51 -14.24 62.59
N LYS A 361 -48.66 -13.19 61.78
CA LYS A 361 -49.47 -12.01 62.14
C LYS A 361 -50.95 -12.35 62.30
N THR A 362 -51.50 -13.27 61.50
CA THR A 362 -52.90 -13.71 61.70
C THR A 362 -53.08 -14.49 63.00
N ALA A 363 -52.15 -15.40 63.31
CA ALA A 363 -52.14 -16.14 64.57
C ALA A 363 -51.95 -15.21 65.78
N GLU A 364 -51.09 -14.19 65.67
CA GLU A 364 -50.91 -13.16 66.69
C GLU A 364 -52.21 -12.40 66.98
N ARG A 365 -52.91 -11.93 65.92
CA ARG A 365 -54.21 -11.25 66.08
C ARG A 365 -55.25 -12.15 66.74
N GLU A 366 -55.30 -13.43 66.36
CA GLU A 366 -56.21 -14.40 66.96
C GLU A 366 -55.89 -14.64 68.45
N ALA A 367 -54.61 -14.78 68.80
CA ALA A 367 -54.16 -14.93 70.18
C ALA A 367 -54.48 -13.68 71.03
N LEU A 368 -54.33 -12.48 70.46
CA LEU A 368 -54.71 -11.23 71.13
C LEU A 368 -56.22 -11.15 71.41
N ILE A 369 -57.07 -11.59 70.47
CA ILE A 369 -58.52 -11.66 70.70
C ILE A 369 -58.83 -12.61 71.86
N LYS A 370 -58.27 -13.84 71.84
CA LYS A 370 -58.46 -14.82 72.92
C LYS A 370 -57.97 -14.32 74.28
N LEU A 371 -56.84 -13.61 74.30
CA LEU A 371 -56.32 -12.99 75.51
C LEU A 371 -57.32 -11.95 76.05
N GLY A 372 -57.89 -11.12 75.17
CA GLY A 372 -58.96 -10.19 75.51
C GLY A 372 -60.14 -10.88 76.20
N ASP A 373 -60.67 -11.94 75.58
CA ASP A 373 -61.79 -12.72 76.14
C ASP A 373 -61.46 -13.31 77.52
N LEU A 374 -60.25 -13.88 77.68
CA LEU A 374 -59.79 -14.45 78.95
C LEU A 374 -59.62 -13.38 80.04
N THR A 375 -59.10 -12.20 79.69
CA THR A 375 -59.01 -11.10 80.66
C THR A 375 -60.39 -10.61 81.10
N GLU A 376 -61.37 -10.56 80.19
CA GLU A 376 -62.75 -10.20 80.54
C GLU A 376 -63.39 -11.25 81.47
N GLU A 377 -63.15 -12.54 81.23
CA GLU A 377 -63.66 -13.61 82.10
C GLU A 377 -62.94 -13.62 83.47
N ALA A 378 -61.63 -13.34 83.51
CA ALA A 378 -60.89 -13.17 84.75
C ALA A 378 -61.44 -12.00 85.59
N ASP A 379 -61.77 -10.86 84.95
CA ASP A 379 -62.42 -9.73 85.61
C ASP A 379 -63.82 -10.08 86.12
N LYS A 380 -64.62 -10.82 85.34
CA LYS A 380 -65.94 -11.32 85.80
C LYS A 380 -65.79 -12.22 87.01
N SER A 381 -64.81 -13.12 87.00
CA SER A 381 -64.50 -14.00 88.14
C SER A 381 -64.04 -13.20 89.36
N SER A 382 -63.13 -12.23 89.19
CA SER A 382 -62.68 -11.33 90.25
C SER A 382 -63.86 -10.60 90.91
N ARG A 383 -64.80 -10.04 90.11
CA ARG A 383 -66.03 -9.42 90.63
C ARG A 383 -66.94 -10.40 91.37
N LYS A 384 -66.96 -11.69 90.99
CA LYS A 384 -67.69 -12.73 91.74
C LYS A 384 -66.99 -13.01 93.07
N VAL A 385 -65.67 -13.13 93.07
CA VAL A 385 -64.87 -13.34 94.29
C VAL A 385 -65.07 -12.19 95.26
N THR A 386 -65.03 -10.93 94.80
CA THR A 386 -65.27 -9.77 95.69
C THR A 386 -66.65 -9.83 96.35
N ARG A 387 -67.70 -10.15 95.59
CA ARG A 387 -69.06 -10.34 96.15
C ARG A 387 -69.12 -11.45 97.19
N VAL A 388 -68.51 -12.60 96.91
CA VAL A 388 -68.46 -13.73 97.86
C VAL A 388 -67.69 -13.35 99.12
N THR A 389 -66.59 -12.62 99.01
CA THR A 389 -65.83 -12.15 100.18
C THR A 389 -66.63 -11.13 101.00
N GLU A 390 -67.41 -10.26 100.36
CA GLU A 390 -68.33 -9.34 101.05
C GLU A 390 -69.42 -10.10 101.81
N GLU A 391 -70.05 -11.10 101.19
CA GLU A 391 -71.04 -11.98 101.84
C GLU A 391 -70.43 -12.77 103.01
N LEU A 392 -69.21 -13.29 102.86
CA LEU A 392 -68.52 -14.02 103.93
C LEU A 392 -68.21 -13.10 105.12
N ASN A 393 -67.73 -11.87 104.86
CA ASN A 393 -67.48 -10.89 105.92
C ASN A 393 -68.78 -10.52 106.65
N ALA A 394 -69.89 -10.36 105.93
CA ALA A 394 -71.20 -10.12 106.53
C ALA A 394 -71.65 -11.30 107.41
N ALA A 395 -71.46 -12.54 106.94
CA ALA A 395 -71.76 -13.74 107.71
C ALA A 395 -70.87 -13.86 108.97
N GLN A 396 -69.59 -13.54 108.85
CA GLN A 396 -68.66 -13.57 109.98
C GLN A 396 -68.98 -12.50 111.03
N ALA A 397 -69.40 -11.30 110.61
CA ALA A 397 -69.90 -10.26 111.50
C ALA A 397 -71.16 -10.73 112.27
N ALA A 398 -72.14 -11.29 111.56
CA ALA A 398 -73.33 -11.88 112.19
C ALA A 398 -72.98 -13.01 113.17
N ASN A 399 -71.97 -13.83 112.85
CA ASN A 399 -71.52 -14.90 113.74
C ASN A 399 -70.84 -14.36 115.01
N SER A 400 -70.06 -13.28 114.89
CA SER A 400 -69.47 -12.59 116.03
C SER A 400 -70.52 -11.98 116.96
N GLU A 401 -71.64 -11.49 116.41
CA GLU A 401 -72.80 -11.00 117.16
C GLU A 401 -73.52 -12.14 117.90
N ILE A 402 -73.79 -13.26 117.21
CA ILE A 402 -74.37 -14.47 117.83
C ILE A 402 -73.48 -14.98 118.97
N GLU A 403 -72.15 -14.98 118.80
CA GLU A 403 -71.24 -15.35 119.90
C GLU A 403 -71.34 -14.40 121.10
N THR A 404 -71.51 -13.09 120.87
CA THR A 404 -71.70 -12.14 121.98
C THR A 404 -73.02 -12.37 122.72
N GLU A 405 -74.11 -12.68 122.00
CA GLU A 405 -75.38 -13.08 122.59
C GLU A 405 -75.28 -14.41 123.34
N LEU A 406 -74.50 -15.37 122.83
CA LEU A 406 -74.28 -16.65 123.48
C LEU A 406 -73.46 -16.51 124.77
N ARG A 407 -72.50 -15.58 124.82
CA ARG A 407 -71.81 -15.21 126.08
C ARG A 407 -72.78 -14.56 127.06
N ARG A 408 -73.69 -13.70 126.61
CA ARG A 408 -74.74 -13.08 127.45
C ARG A 408 -75.70 -14.12 128.04
N LEU A 409 -76.19 -15.05 127.22
CA LEU A 409 -77.06 -16.15 127.65
C LEU A 409 -76.36 -17.10 128.63
N LYS A 410 -75.07 -17.41 128.41
CA LYS A 410 -74.26 -18.17 129.38
C LYS A 410 -74.21 -17.50 130.74
N VAL A 411 -73.95 -16.19 130.78
CA VAL A 411 -73.96 -15.41 132.03
C VAL A 411 -75.32 -15.49 132.73
N GLN A 412 -76.42 -15.45 131.98
CA GLN A 412 -77.76 -15.64 132.55
C GLN A 412 -77.94 -17.05 133.11
N CYS A 413 -77.63 -18.12 132.36
CA CYS A 413 -77.73 -19.50 132.86
C CYS A 413 -76.91 -19.75 134.14
N ASP A 414 -75.74 -19.12 134.27
CA ASP A 414 -74.91 -19.21 135.47
C ASP A 414 -75.56 -18.52 136.69
N GLN A 415 -76.33 -17.46 136.48
CA GLN A 415 -77.13 -16.82 137.54
C GLN A 415 -78.28 -17.74 137.99
N TRP A 416 -78.96 -18.42 137.06
CA TRP A 416 -80.01 -19.39 137.38
C TRP A 416 -79.45 -20.60 138.14
N ARG A 417 -78.24 -21.07 137.79
CA ARG A 417 -77.56 -22.16 138.52
C ARG A 417 -77.25 -21.78 139.97
N LYS A 418 -76.73 -20.56 140.19
CA LYS A 418 -76.46 -20.04 141.54
C LYS A 418 -77.72 -19.88 142.39
N ALA A 419 -78.85 -19.51 141.79
CA ALA A 419 -80.13 -19.45 142.49
C ALA A 419 -80.63 -20.85 142.91
N ALA A 420 -80.45 -21.86 142.05
CA ALA A 420 -80.85 -23.24 142.33
C ALA A 420 -79.98 -23.91 143.42
N GLU A 421 -78.67 -23.65 143.44
CA GLU A 421 -77.75 -24.17 144.47
C GLU A 421 -78.01 -23.56 145.86
N ALA A 422 -78.41 -22.28 145.93
CA ALA A 422 -78.81 -21.64 147.19
C ALA A 422 -80.11 -22.21 147.78
N ALA A 423 -81.05 -22.63 146.94
CA ALA A 423 -82.32 -23.22 147.38
C ALA A 423 -82.17 -24.68 147.88
N ALA A 424 -81.23 -25.45 147.31
CA ALA A 424 -80.98 -26.84 147.70
C ALA A 424 -80.34 -26.98 149.11
N SER A 425 -79.72 -25.92 149.64
CA SER A 425 -78.98 -25.98 150.92
C SER A 425 -79.85 -25.77 152.18
N ILE A 426 -81.18 -25.62 152.06
CA ILE A 426 -82.07 -25.29 153.21
C ILE A 426 -82.94 -26.49 153.68
N LEU A 427 -83.07 -27.60 152.94
CA LEU A 427 -84.06 -28.65 153.28
C LEU A 427 -83.58 -30.10 153.13
N SER A 428 -82.79 -30.63 154.08
CA SER A 428 -82.74 -32.09 154.29
C SER A 428 -82.49 -32.50 155.75
N THR A 429 -83.57 -32.55 156.53
CA THR A 429 -83.81 -33.49 157.65
C THR A 429 -85.32 -33.59 157.90
N GLY A 430 -86.00 -34.65 157.40
CA GLY A 430 -87.37 -34.98 157.83
C GLY A 430 -88.33 -35.66 156.84
N ASN A 431 -88.35 -37.00 156.87
CA ASN A 431 -89.50 -37.94 156.92
C ASN A 431 -90.73 -37.91 155.94
N ASN A 432 -90.97 -39.08 155.33
CA ASN A 432 -92.23 -39.80 154.99
C ASN A 432 -93.40 -39.15 154.18
N GLY A 433 -93.76 -39.81 153.06
CA GLY A 433 -95.09 -39.79 152.45
C GLY A 433 -95.18 -40.55 151.12
N LYS A 434 -96.03 -41.59 151.04
CA LYS A 434 -96.49 -42.30 149.82
C LYS A 434 -97.84 -41.74 149.36
N TYR A 435 -98.02 -41.41 148.07
CA TYR A 435 -99.24 -41.32 147.21
C TYR A 435 -98.69 -40.86 145.81
N VAL A 436 -98.80 -41.59 144.69
CA VAL A 436 -99.92 -41.78 143.73
C VAL A 436 -100.54 -40.46 143.20
N GLU A 437 -100.31 -40.09 141.93
CA GLU A 437 -101.29 -39.98 140.80
C GLU A 437 -100.78 -39.12 139.60
N ARG A 438 -100.93 -39.67 138.38
CA ARG A 438 -101.34 -39.08 137.07
C ARG A 438 -100.65 -37.90 136.36
N THR A 439 -100.72 -38.05 135.01
CA THR A 439 -100.70 -37.06 133.88
C THR A 439 -99.30 -36.57 133.46
N GLY A 440 -98.83 -36.80 132.22
CA GLY A 440 -99.43 -36.47 130.91
C GLY A 440 -98.76 -35.18 130.43
N SER A 441 -97.99 -35.13 129.34
CA SER A 441 -98.48 -34.81 127.98
C SER A 441 -97.23 -34.54 127.08
N LEU A 442 -97.13 -34.99 125.82
CA LEU A 442 -97.82 -34.42 124.62
C LEU A 442 -97.23 -33.01 124.32
N ASP A 443 -96.70 -32.62 123.15
CA ASP A 443 -96.85 -33.10 121.78
C ASP A 443 -95.87 -32.37 120.83
N TYR A 444 -95.48 -33.06 119.74
CA TYR A 444 -95.62 -32.69 118.32
C TYR A 444 -95.09 -31.32 117.83
N HIS A 445 -94.08 -31.32 116.94
CA HIS A 445 -94.19 -31.21 115.47
C HIS A 445 -94.41 -29.75 114.99
N THR A 446 -93.98 -29.25 113.83
CA THR A 446 -93.84 -29.79 112.48
C THR A 446 -93.10 -28.66 111.70
N ILE A 447 -92.26 -28.80 110.66
CA ILE A 447 -92.45 -29.19 109.25
C ILE A 447 -91.07 -28.84 108.64
N GLY A 448 -90.40 -29.60 107.78
CA GLY A 448 -90.78 -30.81 107.07
C GLY A 448 -89.91 -30.94 105.82
N GLY A 449 -89.75 -32.19 105.39
CA GLY A 449 -89.43 -32.58 104.01
C GLY A 449 -87.96 -32.47 103.59
N LYS A 450 -87.30 -33.59 103.26
CA LYS A 450 -87.38 -34.30 101.96
C LYS A 450 -86.56 -33.57 100.88
N LEU A 451 -85.66 -34.14 100.09
CA LEU A 451 -85.16 -35.48 99.74
C LEU A 451 -83.71 -35.23 99.23
N GLY A 452 -82.70 -36.02 99.57
CA GLY A 452 -82.29 -37.16 98.75
C GLY A 452 -80.84 -37.00 98.25
N SER A 453 -79.94 -37.87 98.72
CA SER A 453 -78.76 -38.33 97.95
C SER A 453 -79.26 -39.38 96.93
N PRO A 454 -78.68 -39.50 95.72
CA PRO A 454 -77.62 -40.50 95.44
C PRO A 454 -76.53 -39.98 94.45
N LEU A 455 -75.27 -40.40 94.53
CA LEU A 455 -74.66 -41.64 94.00
C LEU A 455 -74.65 -41.76 92.46
N LEU A 456 -73.42 -41.70 91.94
CA LEU A 456 -72.78 -42.46 90.88
C LEU A 456 -73.62 -43.36 89.93
N ASP A 457 -73.30 -43.17 88.64
CA ASP A 457 -73.28 -44.06 87.46
C ASP A 457 -74.55 -44.52 86.72
N ASP A 458 -74.51 -44.12 85.43
CA ASP A 458 -74.78 -44.88 84.19
C ASP A 458 -76.22 -45.24 83.81
N LEU A 459 -76.66 -44.68 82.66
CA LEU A 459 -77.20 -45.41 81.50
C LEU A 459 -77.85 -44.45 80.47
N ASP A 460 -77.28 -44.50 79.26
CA ASP A 460 -77.87 -44.49 77.91
C ASP A 460 -79.13 -43.69 77.52
N ASP A 461 -78.93 -43.01 76.38
CA ASP A 461 -79.73 -42.98 75.14
C ASP A 461 -81.15 -42.35 75.12
N ASP A 462 -81.24 -41.16 74.50
CA ASP A 462 -82.08 -40.98 73.31
C ASP A 462 -81.83 -39.60 72.66
N SER A 463 -81.26 -39.62 71.45
CA SER A 463 -81.24 -38.48 70.51
C SER A 463 -82.65 -38.25 69.93
N PRO A 464 -83.00 -37.11 69.28
CA PRO A 464 -82.66 -36.99 67.85
C PRO A 464 -82.63 -35.57 67.22
N LYS A 465 -82.06 -35.52 66.00
CA LYS A 465 -82.37 -34.60 64.86
C LYS A 465 -81.86 -33.14 65.01
N LYS A 466 -81.27 -32.49 64.00
CA LYS A 466 -81.47 -32.62 62.54
C LYS A 466 -80.38 -31.85 61.75
N LYS A 467 -79.88 -32.49 60.68
CA LYS A 467 -79.47 -31.96 59.34
C LYS A 467 -78.34 -30.91 59.27
N ASN A 468 -77.33 -31.01 58.40
CA ASN A 468 -77.12 -31.86 57.22
C ASN A 468 -75.63 -31.76 56.77
N ASN A 469 -74.98 -32.92 56.53
CA ASN A 469 -74.22 -33.34 55.33
C ASN A 469 -73.48 -32.30 54.46
N ASN A 470 -72.34 -32.55 53.81
CA ASN A 470 -71.52 -33.73 53.46
C ASN A 470 -70.46 -33.14 52.48
N MET A 471 -69.17 -33.47 52.51
CA MET A 471 -68.56 -34.54 51.71
C MET A 471 -67.09 -34.73 52.10
N LEU A 472 -66.79 -35.94 52.58
CA LEU A 472 -65.48 -36.58 52.63
C LEU A 472 -64.96 -36.89 51.21
N LYS A 473 -63.63 -37.04 51.07
CA LYS A 473 -62.95 -38.32 50.75
C LYS A 473 -61.41 -38.15 50.76
N LYS A 474 -60.71 -38.87 51.65
CA LYS A 474 -59.84 -40.07 51.40
C LYS A 474 -58.48 -39.69 50.78
N LEU A 475 -57.29 -40.12 51.22
CA LEU A 475 -56.78 -41.38 51.82
C LEU A 475 -55.58 -41.04 52.75
N SER A 476 -55.42 -41.57 53.96
CA SER A 476 -54.94 -42.92 54.32
C SER A 476 -53.45 -43.21 54.07
N PHE A 477 -52.67 -43.14 55.16
CA PHE A 477 -51.90 -44.25 55.75
C PHE A 477 -50.44 -44.53 55.28
N LEU A 478 -49.53 -44.28 56.23
CA LEU A 478 -48.30 -44.97 56.68
C LEU A 478 -47.02 -45.08 55.85
N LEU A 479 -45.95 -44.74 56.58
CA LEU A 479 -44.60 -45.27 56.49
C LEU A 479 -44.55 -46.79 56.25
N LYS A 480 -43.74 -47.20 55.27
CA LYS A 480 -42.82 -48.32 55.47
C LYS A 480 -41.52 -48.14 54.67
N LYS A 481 -40.43 -48.23 55.41
CA LYS A 481 -39.02 -48.23 55.02
C LYS A 481 -38.67 -49.53 54.26
N GLY A 482 -37.80 -49.46 53.26
CA GLY A 482 -37.02 -50.62 52.78
C GLY A 482 -36.64 -50.60 51.29
N GLN A 483 -35.34 -50.37 51.06
CA GLN A 483 -34.54 -50.48 49.81
C GLN A 483 -34.70 -49.43 48.72
#